data_AF-A0A950BUN6-F1
#
_entry.id   AF-A0A950BUN6-F1
#
_cell.length_a   1.000
_cell.length_b   1.000
_cell.length_c   1.000
_cell.angle_alpha   90.00
_cell.angle_beta   90.00
_cell.angle_gamma   90.00
#
_symmetry.space_group_name_H-M   'P 1'
#
loop_
_entity.id
_entity.type
_entity.pdbx_description
1 polymer ?
#
loop_
_entity_poly.entity_id
_entity_poly.type
_entity_poly.pdbx_seq_one_letter_code
_entity_poly.pdbx_strand_id
1 'polypeptide(L)'
;MGWLTMPLLWAQAAGSGSGASAAAGSGTGVGNPAAMASLAFRRWCSGLTLCSPQVIPSMDGLWAFLASLAMLFAVAMVFQGPLLALQQLIDIPGHAALVRQATRRVWRAGRLVSALITFTVLAWTGSQTLGFLAEKTDRGKTDLTLLTRSRERFELVLEQGVLAGLTPLRDLAGLADNLPLLICAVYLVFRASSGMLPPAGPAVGRPREKSLPARFTTRGGGGSGWPNVIWGCGSLYILYRLVARASGSVDLPLGGCLVVEALLVPLMMLLCDGFLLAWILSELRNAGFDQIGEDRFHPGQALELMPAAALGCAVALPARYVAALVFLALQHLPTSVGTTALGRYIRWQLGWGLVDLQGASLVVLGSVGVVAWSRGSIGDASWGFKRLLEDQAGHLIVALAMAAAAACLLAGLIYPLVLLLPPAGWVLPAADSYAHYVTLPVGLWTLAALIELAERSLPRR
;
A
#
# COMPACT_ATOMS: atom_id res chain seq x y z
N MET A 1 26.41 -18.64 6.44
CA MET A 1 27.21 -17.41 6.71
C MET A 1 26.43 -16.08 6.60
N GLY A 2 25.23 -16.01 6.01
CA GLY A 2 24.48 -14.74 5.84
C GLY A 2 23.79 -14.14 7.08
N TRP A 3 23.72 -14.86 8.21
CA TRP A 3 23.06 -14.35 9.43
C TRP A 3 23.91 -13.32 10.21
N LEU A 4 25.23 -13.29 9.99
CA LEU A 4 26.14 -12.36 10.66
C LEU A 4 26.31 -11.02 9.93
N THR A 5 26.00 -10.95 8.62
CA THR A 5 26.15 -9.73 7.81
C THR A 5 25.00 -8.75 7.99
N MET A 6 23.78 -9.26 8.22
CA MET A 6 22.61 -8.43 8.52
C MET A 6 22.83 -7.57 9.79
N PRO A 7 23.13 -8.13 10.97
CA PRO A 7 23.36 -7.34 12.19
C PRO A 7 24.42 -6.25 12.03
N LEU A 8 25.46 -6.51 11.24
CA LEU A 8 26.56 -5.58 10.96
C LEU A 8 26.11 -4.38 10.11
N LEU A 9 25.31 -4.61 9.06
CA LEU A 9 24.76 -3.53 8.24
C LEU A 9 23.71 -2.71 9.01
N TRP A 10 22.90 -3.34 9.86
CA TRP A 10 21.93 -2.66 10.74
C TRP A 10 22.62 -1.79 11.80
N ALA A 11 23.70 -2.30 12.40
CA ALA A 11 24.53 -1.52 13.33
C ALA A 11 25.17 -0.30 12.67
N GLN A 12 25.48 -0.37 11.37
CA GLN A 12 26.06 0.73 10.60
C GLN A 12 25.02 1.71 10.03
N ALA A 13 23.79 1.27 9.74
CA ALA A 13 22.69 2.13 9.29
C ALA A 13 22.30 3.14 10.37
N ALA A 14 22.29 2.70 11.64
CA ALA A 14 22.04 3.53 12.82
C ALA A 14 22.93 4.79 12.94
N GLY A 15 24.16 4.76 12.41
CA GLY A 15 25.10 5.89 12.49
C GLY A 15 24.99 6.90 11.35
N SER A 16 24.05 6.73 10.41
CA SER A 16 24.01 7.50 9.16
C SER A 16 22.84 8.50 9.01
N GLY A 17 21.94 8.56 9.99
CA GLY A 17 20.90 9.60 10.07
C GLY A 17 21.51 10.94 10.49
N SER A 18 21.11 12.03 9.83
CA SER A 18 21.62 13.38 10.03
C SER A 18 21.61 13.82 11.51
N GLY A 19 22.80 14.07 12.07
CA GLY A 19 22.97 14.92 13.25
C GLY A 19 23.06 14.25 14.62
N ALA A 20 23.81 13.15 14.78
CA ALA A 20 24.35 12.80 16.09
C ALA A 20 25.72 12.11 15.95
N SER A 21 26.76 12.83 16.37
CA SER A 21 28.12 12.34 16.51
C SER A 21 28.16 11.07 17.38
N ALA A 22 28.95 10.10 16.91
CA ALA A 22 29.27 8.87 17.61
C ALA A 22 29.64 9.11 19.08
N ALA A 23 28.89 8.49 19.99
CA ALA A 23 29.35 8.19 21.34
C ALA A 23 29.56 6.67 21.43
N ALA A 24 30.75 6.22 21.02
CA ALA A 24 31.28 4.94 21.45
C ALA A 24 31.81 5.13 22.88
N GLY A 25 31.01 4.79 23.88
CA GLY A 25 31.44 4.89 25.28
C GLY A 25 30.31 4.74 26.29
N SER A 26 30.28 3.57 26.95
CA SER A 26 29.75 3.30 28.29
C SER A 26 28.30 3.67 28.64
N GLY A 27 27.51 2.62 28.90
CA GLY A 27 26.78 2.49 30.17
C GLY A 27 25.45 3.22 30.32
N THR A 28 24.41 2.42 30.53
CA THR A 28 23.06 2.75 31.05
C THR A 28 22.00 3.20 30.03
N GLY A 29 21.06 2.29 29.73
CA GLY A 29 19.64 2.60 29.50
C GLY A 29 19.16 3.09 28.13
N VAL A 30 20.01 3.60 27.24
CA VAL A 30 19.54 4.21 25.97
C VAL A 30 19.46 3.18 24.85
N GLY A 31 18.29 3.07 24.20
CA GLY A 31 17.89 1.96 23.32
C GLY A 31 18.86 1.63 22.18
N ASN A 32 18.86 0.36 21.76
CA ASN A 32 19.69 -0.14 20.65
C ASN A 32 19.16 0.36 19.29
N PRO A 33 19.85 1.28 18.59
CA PRO A 33 19.36 1.85 17.33
C PRO A 33 19.21 0.81 16.21
N ALA A 34 20.06 -0.22 16.19
CA ALA A 34 19.95 -1.31 15.21
C ALA A 34 18.68 -2.15 15.45
N ALA A 35 18.28 -2.33 16.71
CA ALA A 35 17.04 -3.02 17.05
C ALA A 35 15.80 -2.20 16.63
N MET A 36 15.85 -0.87 16.77
CA MET A 36 14.78 0.02 16.30
C MET A 36 14.64 0.03 14.78
N ALA A 37 15.75 0.16 14.04
CA ALA A 37 15.73 0.10 12.59
C ALA A 37 15.23 -1.27 12.08
N SER A 38 15.67 -2.36 12.69
CA SER A 38 15.18 -3.71 12.39
C SER A 38 13.69 -3.87 12.69
N LEU A 39 13.20 -3.33 13.80
CA LEU A 39 11.78 -3.33 14.14
C LEU A 39 10.96 -2.54 13.11
N ALA A 40 11.41 -1.34 12.75
CA ALA A 40 10.71 -0.50 11.78
C ALA A 40 10.59 -1.19 10.42
N PHE A 41 11.68 -1.82 9.97
CA PHE A 41 11.68 -2.60 8.74
C PHE A 41 10.77 -3.83 8.79
N ARG A 42 10.79 -4.58 9.90
CA ARG A 42 9.88 -5.74 10.10
C ARG A 42 8.42 -5.31 10.05
N ARG A 43 8.04 -4.24 10.76
CA ARG A 43 6.66 -3.72 10.77
C ARG A 43 6.19 -3.27 9.39
N TRP A 44 7.10 -2.71 8.58
CA TRP A 44 6.78 -2.39 7.19
C TRP A 44 6.61 -3.64 6.31
N CYS A 45 7.55 -4.59 6.36
CA CYS A 45 7.50 -5.78 5.52
C CYS A 45 6.37 -6.75 5.87
N SER A 46 6.01 -6.87 7.15
CA SER A 46 5.00 -7.83 7.61
C SER A 46 3.60 -7.23 7.70
N GLY A 47 3.52 -5.98 8.12
CA GLY A 47 2.27 -5.32 8.48
C GLY A 47 1.97 -4.07 7.67
N LEU A 48 2.85 -3.60 6.78
CA LEU A 48 2.68 -2.32 6.06
C LEU A 48 2.52 -1.12 6.99
N THR A 49 3.04 -1.22 8.21
CA THR A 49 3.05 -0.14 9.18
C THR A 49 4.41 0.53 9.17
N LEU A 50 4.46 1.76 8.65
CA LEU A 50 5.66 2.60 8.74
C LEU A 50 5.94 2.94 10.21
N CYS A 51 7.21 2.93 10.56
CA CYS A 51 7.69 3.25 11.89
C CYS A 51 8.98 4.05 11.80
N SER A 52 9.21 4.96 12.75
CA SER A 52 10.49 5.67 12.83
C SER A 52 11.60 4.65 13.13
N PRO A 53 12.70 4.65 12.34
CA PRO A 53 13.84 3.75 12.54
C PRO A 53 14.75 4.21 13.69
N GLN A 54 14.52 5.42 14.22
CA GLN A 54 15.35 6.01 15.28
C GLN A 54 14.83 5.66 16.67
N VAL A 55 15.71 5.73 17.66
CA VAL A 55 15.35 5.59 19.08
C VAL A 55 14.71 6.88 19.58
N ILE A 56 15.15 8.02 19.07
CA ILE A 56 14.67 9.34 19.48
C ILE A 56 13.40 9.67 18.67
N PRO A 57 12.35 10.19 19.32
CA PRO A 57 11.19 10.74 18.63
C PRO A 57 11.59 11.80 17.58
N SER A 58 10.93 11.78 16.44
CA SER A 58 11.31 12.54 15.25
C SER A 58 10.10 13.05 14.50
N MET A 59 10.22 14.27 13.94
CA MET A 59 9.20 14.85 13.05
C MET A 59 9.52 14.60 11.57
N ASP A 60 10.51 13.76 11.26
CA ASP A 60 10.97 13.50 9.90
C ASP A 60 9.84 12.96 9.00
N GLY A 61 8.92 12.14 9.55
CA GLY A 61 7.72 11.71 8.83
C GLY A 61 6.80 12.88 8.43
N LEU A 62 6.68 13.89 9.30
CA LEU A 62 5.88 15.09 9.02
C LEU A 62 6.57 15.95 7.96
N TRP A 63 7.88 16.11 8.05
CA TRP A 63 8.67 16.82 7.05
C TRP A 63 8.61 16.14 5.69
N ALA A 64 8.73 14.81 5.64
CA ALA A 64 8.56 14.03 4.41
C ALA A 64 7.17 14.24 3.80
N PHE A 65 6.13 14.28 4.63
CA PHE A 65 4.77 14.56 4.19
C PHE A 65 4.63 15.98 3.63
N LEU A 66 5.04 17.00 4.37
CA LEU A 66 4.97 18.39 3.93
C LEU A 66 5.81 18.64 2.67
N ALA A 67 7.01 18.04 2.59
CA ALA A 67 7.87 18.11 1.41
C ALA A 67 7.20 17.46 0.20
N SER A 68 6.50 16.33 0.37
CA SER A 68 5.78 15.67 -0.73
C SER A 68 4.62 16.52 -1.26
N LEU A 69 3.84 17.17 -0.38
CA LEU A 69 2.77 18.07 -0.79
C LEU A 69 3.32 19.33 -1.45
N ALA A 70 4.42 19.89 -0.92
CA ALA A 70 5.09 21.03 -1.52
C ALA A 70 5.64 20.69 -2.91
N MET A 71 6.21 19.50 -3.08
CA MET A 71 6.68 19.01 -4.38
C MET A 71 5.53 18.81 -5.35
N LEU A 72 4.41 18.19 -4.92
CA LEU A 72 3.21 18.06 -5.74
C LEU A 72 2.64 19.42 -6.14
N PHE A 73 2.65 20.40 -5.23
CA PHE A 73 2.26 21.78 -5.53
C PHE A 73 3.20 22.45 -6.54
N ALA A 74 4.52 22.26 -6.42
CA ALA A 74 5.46 22.74 -7.43
C ALA A 74 5.20 22.11 -8.80
N VAL A 75 4.94 20.80 -8.85
CA VAL A 75 4.54 20.09 -10.07
C VAL A 75 3.23 20.66 -10.62
N ALA A 76 2.23 20.91 -9.78
CA ALA A 76 0.97 21.54 -10.18
C ALA A 76 1.21 22.92 -10.83
N MET A 77 2.06 23.77 -10.24
CA MET A 77 2.39 25.07 -10.81
C MET A 77 3.06 24.96 -12.19
N VAL A 78 3.86 23.92 -12.44
CA VAL A 78 4.51 23.67 -13.73
C VAL A 78 3.51 23.24 -14.80
N PHE A 79 2.59 22.33 -14.48
CA PHE A 79 1.64 21.77 -15.46
C PHE A 79 0.41 22.64 -15.70
N GLN A 80 -0.11 23.28 -14.65
CA GLN A 80 -1.37 24.01 -14.67
C GLN A 80 -1.19 25.53 -14.68
N GLY A 81 -0.02 26.01 -14.25
CA GLY A 81 0.25 27.42 -13.98
C GLY A 81 -0.16 27.84 -12.55
N PRO A 82 0.54 28.84 -11.97
CA PRO A 82 0.41 29.17 -10.54
C PRO A 82 -0.97 29.70 -10.17
N LEU A 83 -1.60 30.51 -11.03
CA LEU A 83 -2.89 31.12 -10.74
C LEU A 83 -4.00 30.07 -10.64
N LEU A 84 -4.09 29.16 -11.62
CA LEU A 84 -5.10 28.11 -11.67
C LEU A 84 -4.90 27.09 -10.54
N ALA A 85 -3.65 26.69 -10.27
CA ALA A 85 -3.34 25.80 -9.16
C ALA A 85 -3.79 26.39 -7.81
N LEU A 86 -3.48 27.68 -7.55
CA LEU A 86 -3.92 28.38 -6.34
C LEU A 86 -5.44 28.52 -6.26
N GLN A 87 -6.11 28.86 -7.38
CA GLN A 87 -7.57 28.96 -7.43
C GLN A 87 -8.24 27.62 -7.08
N GLN A 88 -7.73 26.50 -7.59
CA GLN A 88 -8.27 25.18 -7.28
C GLN A 88 -8.02 24.75 -5.83
N LEU A 89 -6.89 25.16 -5.21
CA LEU A 89 -6.65 24.88 -3.79
C LEU A 89 -7.75 25.49 -2.90
N ILE A 90 -8.24 26.68 -3.24
CA ILE A 90 -9.27 27.39 -2.46
C ILE A 90 -10.70 27.18 -2.98
N ASP A 91 -10.89 26.30 -3.97
CA ASP A 91 -12.21 25.96 -4.53
C ASP A 91 -13.01 25.04 -3.57
N ILE A 92 -13.45 25.61 -2.45
CA ILE A 92 -14.28 24.94 -1.43
C ILE A 92 -15.50 24.20 -2.05
N PRO A 93 -16.31 24.80 -2.95
CA PRO A 93 -17.44 24.07 -3.51
C PRO A 93 -16.99 22.89 -4.39
N GLY A 94 -15.88 23.03 -5.13
CA GLY A 94 -15.28 21.91 -5.87
C GLY A 94 -14.82 20.77 -4.97
N HIS A 95 -14.17 21.08 -3.84
CA HIS A 95 -13.76 20.09 -2.84
C HIS A 95 -14.95 19.41 -2.19
N ALA A 96 -15.98 20.16 -1.80
CA ALA A 96 -17.20 19.61 -1.24
C ALA A 96 -17.93 18.68 -2.23
N ALA A 97 -17.98 19.06 -3.52
CA ALA A 97 -18.53 18.22 -4.57
C ALA A 97 -17.73 16.92 -4.76
N LEU A 98 -16.39 17.01 -4.74
CA LEU A 98 -15.50 15.84 -4.80
C LEU A 98 -15.72 14.89 -3.63
N VAL A 99 -15.73 15.41 -2.40
CA VAL A 99 -16.00 14.62 -1.19
C VAL A 99 -17.34 13.90 -1.31
N ARG A 100 -18.40 14.62 -1.72
CA ARG A 100 -19.74 14.04 -1.88
C ARG A 100 -19.78 12.94 -2.94
N GLN A 101 -19.14 13.14 -4.09
CA GLN A 101 -19.11 12.16 -5.18
C GLN A 101 -18.29 10.92 -4.82
N ALA A 102 -17.10 11.10 -4.26
CA ALA A 102 -16.25 10.01 -3.79
C ALA A 102 -16.97 9.18 -2.71
N THR A 103 -17.58 9.83 -1.73
CA THR A 103 -18.39 9.17 -0.70
C THR A 103 -19.56 8.41 -1.30
N ARG A 104 -20.33 9.03 -2.20
CA ARG A 104 -21.45 8.34 -2.89
C ARG A 104 -21.00 7.10 -3.65
N ARG A 105 -19.83 7.16 -4.31
CA ARG A 105 -19.23 6.04 -5.04
C ARG A 105 -18.86 4.89 -4.10
N VAL A 106 -18.23 5.19 -2.95
CA VAL A 106 -17.93 4.18 -1.92
C VAL A 106 -19.19 3.53 -1.36
N TRP A 107 -20.22 4.33 -1.03
CA TRP A 107 -21.50 3.80 -0.53
C TRP A 107 -22.21 2.91 -1.55
N ARG A 108 -22.19 3.30 -2.83
CA ARG A 108 -22.73 2.48 -3.92
C ARG A 108 -21.94 1.19 -4.12
N ALA A 109 -20.64 1.21 -3.83
CA ALA A 109 -19.78 0.02 -3.79
C ALA A 109 -19.88 -0.75 -2.45
N GLY A 110 -21.01 -0.70 -1.75
CA GLY A 110 -21.17 -1.31 -0.41
C GLY A 110 -20.81 -2.81 -0.35
N ARG A 111 -20.95 -3.55 -1.46
CA ARG A 111 -20.53 -4.96 -1.55
C ARG A 111 -19.01 -5.13 -1.52
N LEU A 112 -18.29 -4.27 -2.24
CA LEU A 112 -16.83 -4.21 -2.18
C LEU A 112 -16.38 -3.89 -0.76
N VAL A 113 -16.98 -2.86 -0.14
CA VAL A 113 -16.69 -2.45 1.24
C VAL A 113 -16.89 -3.62 2.20
N SER A 114 -18.03 -4.31 2.11
CA SER A 114 -18.34 -5.47 2.95
C SER A 114 -17.35 -6.62 2.73
N ALA A 115 -16.99 -6.93 1.48
CA ALA A 115 -16.01 -7.96 1.17
C ALA A 115 -14.64 -7.63 1.77
N LEU A 116 -14.15 -6.39 1.56
CA LEU A 116 -12.85 -5.96 2.09
C LEU A 116 -12.83 -5.99 3.62
N ILE A 117 -13.87 -5.50 4.29
CA ILE A 117 -13.99 -5.57 5.75
C ILE A 117 -13.97 -7.04 6.21
N THR A 118 -14.81 -7.88 5.61
CA THR A 118 -14.96 -9.30 6.00
C THR A 118 -13.64 -10.04 5.86
N PHE A 119 -12.99 -9.94 4.70
CA PHE A 119 -11.72 -10.61 4.47
C PHE A 119 -10.59 -10.03 5.34
N THR A 120 -10.57 -8.72 5.61
CA THR A 120 -9.58 -8.11 6.49
C THR A 120 -9.72 -8.59 7.92
N VAL A 121 -10.94 -8.60 8.45
CA VAL A 121 -11.23 -9.13 9.79
C VAL A 121 -10.90 -10.62 9.87
N LEU A 122 -11.24 -11.40 8.85
CA LEU A 122 -10.93 -12.83 8.80
C LEU A 122 -9.42 -13.09 8.79
N ALA A 123 -8.68 -12.36 7.94
CA ALA A 123 -7.23 -12.48 7.83
C ALA A 123 -6.53 -12.09 9.13
N TRP A 124 -6.95 -10.99 9.74
CA TRP A 124 -6.43 -10.51 11.01
C TRP A 124 -6.72 -11.49 12.15
N THR A 125 -8.00 -11.88 12.34
CA THR A 125 -8.41 -12.80 13.40
C THR A 125 -7.68 -14.14 13.26
N GLY A 126 -7.59 -14.67 12.04
CA GLY A 126 -6.82 -15.88 11.78
C GLY A 126 -5.34 -15.73 12.14
N SER A 127 -4.71 -14.61 11.76
CA SER A 127 -3.31 -14.33 12.08
C SER A 127 -3.05 -14.21 13.58
N GLN A 128 -3.94 -13.53 14.33
CA GLN A 128 -3.81 -13.38 15.78
C GLN A 128 -4.03 -14.71 16.50
N THR A 129 -5.04 -15.48 16.11
CA THR A 129 -5.31 -16.80 16.69
C THR A 129 -4.13 -17.75 16.46
N LEU A 130 -3.57 -17.78 15.24
CA LEU A 130 -2.38 -18.59 14.95
C LEU A 130 -1.15 -18.10 15.73
N GLY A 131 -0.95 -16.78 15.84
CA GLY A 131 0.15 -16.21 16.62
C GLY A 131 0.06 -16.53 18.12
N PHE A 132 -1.16 -16.53 18.67
CA PHE A 132 -1.45 -16.91 20.05
C PHE A 132 -1.20 -18.41 20.28
N LEU A 133 -1.68 -19.28 19.39
CA LEU A 133 -1.50 -20.73 19.50
C LEU A 133 -0.06 -21.19 19.28
N ALA A 134 0.74 -20.47 18.48
CA ALA A 134 2.11 -20.85 18.14
C ALA A 134 3.18 -20.39 19.16
N GLU A 135 2.80 -20.07 20.41
CA GLU A 135 3.71 -19.65 21.51
C GLU A 135 4.65 -18.48 21.16
N LYS A 136 4.30 -17.62 20.21
CA LYS A 136 5.07 -16.40 19.86
C LYS A 136 4.79 -15.22 20.79
N THR A 137 4.28 -15.48 21.99
CA THR A 137 3.75 -14.49 22.94
C THR A 137 4.80 -13.50 23.45
N ASP A 138 6.08 -13.88 23.49
CA ASP A 138 7.14 -12.98 23.98
C ASP A 138 7.65 -12.01 22.91
N ARG A 139 7.55 -12.35 21.62
CA ARG A 139 8.12 -11.54 20.53
C ARG A 139 7.49 -10.16 20.45
N GLY A 140 6.16 -10.08 20.32
CA GLY A 140 5.48 -8.78 20.27
C GLY A 140 5.61 -7.97 21.56
N LYS A 141 5.83 -8.64 22.69
CA LYS A 141 6.08 -8.00 23.99
C LYS A 141 7.45 -7.33 24.00
N THR A 142 8.49 -7.96 23.46
CA THR A 142 9.83 -7.36 23.33
C THR A 142 9.82 -6.14 22.41
N ASP A 143 9.12 -6.22 21.26
CA ASP A 143 8.99 -5.11 20.31
C ASP A 143 8.22 -3.93 20.93
N LEU A 144 7.12 -4.20 21.64
CA LEU A 144 6.38 -3.19 22.39
C LEU A 144 7.21 -2.55 23.51
N THR A 145 8.00 -3.36 24.23
CA THR A 145 8.89 -2.86 25.28
C THR A 145 9.99 -1.97 24.69
N LEU A 146 10.52 -2.31 23.52
CA LEU A 146 11.52 -1.49 22.82
C LEU A 146 10.95 -0.12 22.43
N LEU A 147 9.72 -0.08 21.91
CA LEU A 147 9.03 1.17 21.56
C LEU A 147 8.72 2.02 22.80
N THR A 148 8.17 1.41 23.85
CA THR A 148 7.73 2.14 25.06
C THR A 148 8.88 2.54 25.99
N ARG A 149 10.07 1.93 25.86
CA ARG A 149 11.30 2.40 26.53
C ARG A 149 11.93 3.60 25.86
N SER A 150 11.72 3.77 24.55
CA SER A 150 12.37 4.81 23.76
C SER A 150 11.50 6.07 23.59
N ARG A 151 10.19 5.95 23.77
CA ARG A 151 9.21 7.01 23.50
C ARG A 151 8.18 7.09 24.61
N GLU A 152 7.71 8.31 24.86
CA GLU A 152 6.45 8.48 25.57
C GLU A 152 5.28 8.03 24.69
N ARG A 153 4.15 7.67 25.33
CA ARG A 153 2.98 7.17 24.60
C ARG A 153 2.45 8.19 23.59
N PHE A 154 2.44 9.47 23.95
CA PHE A 154 1.93 10.52 23.07
C PHE A 154 2.85 10.72 21.83
N GLU A 155 4.16 10.59 22.00
CA GLU A 155 5.14 10.70 20.90
C GLU A 155 4.96 9.56 19.92
N LEU A 156 4.83 8.34 20.43
CA LEU A 156 4.56 7.16 19.60
C LEU A 156 3.26 7.34 18.81
N VAL A 157 2.22 7.85 19.45
CA VAL A 157 0.92 8.09 18.81
C VAL A 157 1.03 9.13 17.70
N LEU A 158 1.71 10.25 17.96
CA LEU A 158 1.93 11.30 16.99
C LEU A 158 2.75 10.79 15.79
N GLU A 159 3.84 10.07 16.05
CA GLU A 159 4.67 9.47 15.00
C GLU A 159 3.89 8.46 14.16
N GLN A 160 3.16 7.54 14.79
CA GLN A 160 2.38 6.52 14.06
C GLN A 160 1.24 7.15 13.25
N GLY A 161 0.58 8.19 13.78
CA GLY A 161 -0.41 8.97 13.04
C GLY A 161 0.21 9.61 11.80
N VAL A 162 1.27 10.39 11.98
CA VAL A 162 1.96 11.08 10.87
C VAL A 162 2.43 10.10 9.80
N LEU A 163 3.05 8.98 10.21
CA LEU A 163 3.53 7.96 9.28
C LEU A 163 2.38 7.22 8.56
N ALA A 164 1.23 7.03 9.20
CA ALA A 164 0.04 6.51 8.53
C ALA A 164 -0.47 7.47 7.44
N GLY A 165 -0.37 8.79 7.69
CA GLY A 165 -0.72 9.85 6.74
C GLY A 165 0.08 9.80 5.42
N LEU A 166 1.31 9.29 5.43
CA LEU A 166 2.12 9.08 4.23
C LEU A 166 1.62 7.92 3.34
N THR A 167 0.72 7.10 3.86
CA THR A 167 0.32 5.82 3.27
C THR A 167 -1.20 5.67 3.12
N PRO A 168 -1.95 6.65 2.58
CA PRO A 168 -3.41 6.60 2.58
C PRO A 168 -3.99 5.43 1.78
N LEU A 169 -3.23 4.84 0.86
CA LEU A 169 -3.64 3.70 0.03
C LEU A 169 -3.05 2.35 0.48
N ARG A 170 -2.31 2.27 1.59
CA ARG A 170 -1.59 1.03 1.94
C ARG A 170 -2.49 -0.19 2.07
N ASP A 171 -3.67 0.01 2.63
CA ASP A 171 -4.62 -1.07 2.93
C ASP A 171 -5.27 -1.64 1.66
N LEU A 172 -5.18 -0.92 0.54
CA LEU A 172 -5.75 -1.30 -0.75
C LEU A 172 -4.68 -1.71 -1.78
N ALA A 173 -3.51 -1.09 -1.73
CA ALA A 173 -2.41 -1.41 -2.63
C ALA A 173 -1.57 -2.62 -2.17
N GLY A 174 -1.71 -3.07 -0.92
CA GLY A 174 -0.98 -4.21 -0.33
C GLY A 174 -1.84 -5.46 -0.06
N LEU A 175 -2.97 -5.59 -0.74
CA LEU A 175 -4.00 -6.61 -0.43
C LEU A 175 -3.55 -8.06 -0.61
N ALA A 176 -2.45 -8.35 -1.31
CA ALA A 176 -1.94 -9.71 -1.42
C ALA A 176 -1.47 -10.28 -0.08
N ASP A 177 -1.28 -9.46 0.96
CA ASP A 177 -1.02 -9.95 2.32
C ASP A 177 -2.28 -10.51 2.99
N ASN A 178 -3.47 -10.15 2.50
CA ASN A 178 -4.74 -10.72 2.91
C ASN A 178 -4.92 -12.09 2.25
N LEU A 179 -4.34 -13.11 2.89
CA LEU A 179 -4.30 -14.48 2.35
C LEU A 179 -5.70 -15.04 2.00
N PRO A 180 -6.74 -14.88 2.83
CA PRO A 180 -8.10 -15.29 2.46
C PRO A 180 -8.61 -14.63 1.17
N LEU A 181 -8.44 -13.31 1.04
CA LEU A 181 -8.86 -12.58 -0.16
C LEU A 181 -8.08 -13.06 -1.40
N LEU A 182 -6.75 -13.23 -1.26
CA LEU A 182 -5.90 -13.71 -2.34
C LEU A 182 -6.29 -15.13 -2.80
N ILE A 183 -6.55 -16.06 -1.87
CA ILE A 183 -7.02 -17.42 -2.19
C ILE A 183 -8.32 -17.37 -2.98
N CYS A 184 -9.29 -16.58 -2.52
CA CYS A 184 -10.56 -16.40 -3.22
C CYS A 184 -10.37 -15.81 -4.63
N ALA A 185 -9.54 -14.78 -4.76
CA ALA A 185 -9.23 -14.15 -6.04
C ALA A 185 -8.58 -15.13 -7.03
N VAL A 186 -7.55 -15.87 -6.59
CA VAL A 186 -6.86 -16.88 -7.41
C VAL A 186 -7.82 -17.98 -7.84
N TYR A 187 -8.67 -18.47 -6.94
CA TYR A 187 -9.68 -19.47 -7.26
C TYR A 187 -10.66 -18.99 -8.33
N LEU A 188 -11.14 -17.74 -8.23
CA LEU A 188 -12.07 -17.16 -9.20
C LEU A 188 -11.42 -16.94 -10.57
N VAL A 189 -10.16 -16.47 -10.62
CA VAL A 189 -9.40 -16.32 -11.87
C VAL A 189 -9.11 -17.68 -12.50
N PHE A 190 -8.72 -18.68 -11.70
CA PHE A 190 -8.51 -20.04 -12.17
C PHE A 190 -9.78 -20.60 -12.81
N ARG A 191 -10.92 -20.50 -12.12
CA ARG A 191 -12.22 -20.93 -12.66
C ARG A 191 -12.61 -20.20 -13.93
N ALA A 192 -12.29 -18.92 -14.04
CA ALA A 192 -12.57 -18.13 -15.23
C ALA A 192 -11.69 -18.60 -16.40
N SER A 193 -10.41 -18.87 -16.14
CA SER A 193 -9.45 -19.34 -17.14
C SER A 193 -9.75 -20.76 -17.64
N SER A 194 -10.28 -21.63 -16.77
CA SER A 194 -10.62 -23.02 -17.10
C SER A 194 -11.99 -23.19 -17.79
N GLY A 195 -12.70 -22.09 -18.07
CA GLY A 195 -14.06 -22.14 -18.65
C GLY A 195 -15.12 -22.70 -17.70
N MET A 196 -14.82 -22.83 -16.40
CA MET A 196 -15.74 -23.35 -15.36
C MET A 196 -16.70 -22.29 -14.83
N LEU A 197 -16.54 -21.03 -15.24
CA LEU A 197 -17.56 -20.00 -15.11
C LEU A 197 -18.43 -20.04 -16.36
N PRO A 198 -19.77 -20.02 -16.22
CA PRO A 198 -20.63 -19.90 -17.39
C PRO A 198 -20.14 -18.70 -18.21
N PRO A 199 -20.07 -18.81 -19.55
CA PRO A 199 -19.74 -17.67 -20.38
C PRO A 199 -20.67 -16.55 -19.91
N ALA A 200 -20.09 -15.38 -19.61
CA ALA A 200 -20.91 -14.19 -19.40
C ALA A 200 -21.81 -14.13 -20.63
N GLY A 201 -23.09 -14.46 -20.45
CA GLY A 201 -24.00 -14.57 -21.58
C GLY A 201 -23.96 -13.23 -22.31
N PRO A 202 -24.30 -13.18 -23.61
CA PRO A 202 -24.76 -11.90 -24.14
C PRO A 202 -25.80 -11.39 -23.14
N ALA A 203 -25.71 -10.14 -22.70
CA ALA A 203 -26.68 -9.57 -21.79
C ALA A 203 -28.03 -9.55 -22.51
N VAL A 204 -28.75 -10.68 -22.49
CA VAL A 204 -30.04 -10.86 -23.13
C VAL A 204 -31.01 -10.01 -22.32
N GLY A 205 -31.29 -8.81 -22.84
CA GLY A 205 -32.32 -7.92 -22.30
C GLY A 205 -31.83 -6.66 -21.59
N ARG A 206 -30.83 -5.93 -22.11
CA ARG A 206 -30.58 -4.53 -21.66
C ARG A 206 -31.23 -3.49 -22.59
N PRO A 207 -32.48 -3.06 -22.36
CA PRO A 207 -33.00 -1.85 -22.99
C PRO A 207 -32.47 -0.60 -22.27
N ARG A 208 -31.17 -0.27 -22.45
CA ARG A 208 -30.50 1.05 -22.20
C ARG A 208 -28.98 0.90 -21.99
N GLU A 209 -28.27 0.28 -22.93
CA GLU A 209 -26.80 0.26 -22.94
C GLU A 209 -26.21 1.60 -23.45
N LYS A 210 -26.71 2.74 -22.95
CA LYS A 210 -26.28 4.09 -23.34
C LYS A 210 -25.36 4.80 -22.32
N SER A 211 -25.04 4.17 -21.18
CA SER A 211 -24.36 4.88 -20.08
C SER A 211 -22.95 4.41 -19.72
N LEU A 212 -22.49 3.25 -20.22
CA LEU A 212 -21.07 2.88 -20.17
C LEU A 212 -20.46 3.22 -21.53
N PRO A 213 -19.31 3.91 -21.60
CA PRO A 213 -18.61 4.12 -22.86
C PRO A 213 -18.38 2.76 -23.54
N ALA A 214 -18.63 2.66 -24.84
CA ALA A 214 -18.46 1.44 -25.66
C ALA A 214 -17.04 0.83 -25.59
N ARG A 215 -16.09 1.55 -24.97
CA ARG A 215 -14.71 1.14 -24.68
C ARG A 215 -14.58 0.10 -23.56
N PHE A 216 -15.57 -0.01 -22.65
CA PHE A 216 -15.50 -0.88 -21.47
C PHE A 216 -16.51 -2.04 -21.48
N THR A 217 -17.24 -2.22 -22.60
CA THR A 217 -18.02 -3.43 -22.82
C THR A 217 -17.04 -4.56 -23.14
N THR A 218 -17.06 -5.62 -22.31
CA THR A 218 -16.15 -6.77 -22.42
C THR A 218 -16.25 -7.37 -23.81
N ARG A 219 -15.20 -7.20 -24.62
CA ARG A 219 -15.11 -7.88 -25.92
C ARG A 219 -14.78 -9.33 -25.61
N GLY A 220 -15.76 -10.21 -25.76
CA GLY A 220 -15.61 -11.63 -25.49
C GLY A 220 -14.36 -12.20 -26.18
N GLY A 221 -13.53 -12.87 -25.37
CA GLY A 221 -12.64 -13.97 -25.75
C GLY A 221 -11.70 -13.77 -26.94
N GLY A 222 -10.43 -13.46 -26.65
CA GLY A 222 -9.35 -13.70 -27.60
C GLY A 222 -7.97 -13.19 -27.14
N GLY A 223 -7.22 -14.00 -26.39
CA GLY A 223 -5.74 -13.90 -26.36
C GLY A 223 -5.05 -13.21 -25.17
N SER A 224 -5.76 -12.76 -24.12
CA SER A 224 -5.09 -12.22 -22.93
C SER A 224 -4.44 -13.36 -22.12
N GLY A 225 -3.10 -13.35 -21.99
CA GLY A 225 -2.35 -14.29 -21.15
C GLY A 225 -2.42 -13.98 -19.64
N TRP A 226 -3.01 -12.84 -19.26
CA TRP A 226 -3.09 -12.39 -17.87
C TRP A 226 -3.80 -13.33 -16.91
N PRO A 227 -4.91 -14.03 -17.27
CA PRO A 227 -5.50 -15.01 -16.36
C PRO A 227 -4.47 -16.04 -15.89
N ASN A 228 -3.67 -16.59 -16.83
CA ASN A 228 -2.66 -17.60 -16.54
C ASN A 228 -1.52 -17.06 -15.68
N VAL A 229 -1.07 -15.83 -15.96
CA VAL A 229 -0.07 -15.15 -15.13
C VAL A 229 -0.59 -14.95 -13.71
N ILE A 230 -1.81 -14.44 -13.55
CA ILE A 230 -2.36 -14.09 -12.24
C ILE A 230 -2.65 -15.33 -11.38
N TRP A 231 -3.32 -16.36 -11.91
CA TRP A 231 -3.58 -17.56 -11.09
C TRP A 231 -2.27 -18.33 -10.82
N GLY A 232 -1.33 -18.36 -11.76
CA GLY A 232 -0.02 -18.99 -11.59
C GLY A 232 0.84 -18.28 -10.53
N CYS A 233 1.07 -16.98 -10.69
CA CYS A 233 1.81 -16.16 -9.72
C CYS A 233 1.12 -16.15 -8.36
N GLY A 234 -0.21 -16.02 -8.33
CA GLY A 234 -0.98 -16.03 -7.09
C GLY A 234 -0.88 -17.36 -6.34
N SER A 235 -0.98 -18.49 -7.04
CA SER A 235 -0.80 -19.82 -6.43
C SER A 235 0.59 -20.00 -5.85
N LEU A 236 1.63 -19.60 -6.58
CA LEU A 236 3.01 -19.68 -6.12
C LEU A 236 3.26 -18.76 -4.92
N TYR A 237 2.70 -17.55 -4.93
CA TYR A 237 2.81 -16.61 -3.81
C TYR A 237 2.07 -17.09 -2.56
N ILE A 238 0.87 -17.69 -2.72
CA ILE A 238 0.14 -18.34 -1.62
C ILE A 238 1.00 -19.46 -1.00
N LEU A 239 1.56 -20.34 -1.83
CA LEU A 239 2.42 -21.43 -1.37
C LEU A 239 3.64 -20.89 -0.61
N TYR A 240 4.32 -19.90 -1.18
CA TYR A 240 5.44 -19.21 -0.54
C TYR A 240 5.06 -18.64 0.84
N ARG A 241 3.90 -17.97 0.96
CA ARG A 241 3.42 -17.41 2.23
C ARG A 241 3.07 -18.50 3.25
N LEU A 242 2.50 -19.62 2.82
CA LEU A 242 2.22 -20.76 3.70
C LEU A 242 3.50 -21.39 4.23
N VAL A 243 4.52 -21.57 3.39
CA VAL A 243 5.85 -22.05 3.79
C VAL A 243 6.55 -21.06 4.73
N ALA A 244 6.45 -19.75 4.46
CA ALA A 244 6.95 -18.70 5.36
C ALA A 244 6.34 -18.75 6.75
N ARG A 245 5.01 -18.97 6.82
CA ARG A 245 4.32 -19.15 8.11
C ARG A 245 4.74 -20.44 8.81
N ALA A 246 4.80 -21.55 8.09
CA ALA A 246 5.16 -22.86 8.64
C ALA A 246 6.60 -22.92 9.17
N SER A 247 7.53 -22.24 8.50
CA SER A 247 8.94 -22.10 8.92
C SER A 247 9.15 -21.09 10.05
N GLY A 248 8.09 -20.41 10.51
CA GLY A 248 8.16 -19.42 11.57
C GLY A 248 8.62 -18.02 11.11
N SER A 249 8.97 -17.83 9.84
CA SER A 249 9.32 -16.53 9.24
C SER A 249 8.07 -15.72 8.90
N VAL A 250 7.39 -15.21 9.92
CA VAL A 250 6.13 -14.46 9.76
C VAL A 250 6.38 -12.99 9.42
N ASP A 251 7.52 -12.43 9.82
CA ASP A 251 7.77 -10.99 9.74
C ASP A 251 8.56 -10.56 8.50
N LEU A 252 9.36 -11.46 7.94
CA LEU A 252 10.28 -11.17 6.85
C LEU A 252 10.10 -12.21 5.75
N PRO A 253 10.27 -11.80 4.47
CA PRO A 253 10.19 -12.72 3.37
C PRO A 253 11.26 -13.81 3.53
N LEU A 254 10.87 -15.07 3.32
CA LEU A 254 11.80 -16.18 3.26
C LEU A 254 12.77 -15.98 2.09
N GLY A 255 14.06 -16.17 2.36
CA GLY A 255 15.08 -16.21 1.33
C GLY A 255 16.21 -17.18 1.68
N GLY A 256 17.21 -17.25 0.82
CA GLY A 256 18.40 -18.07 0.95
C GLY A 256 18.39 -19.30 0.03
N CYS A 257 17.36 -19.49 -0.79
CA CYS A 257 17.24 -20.65 -1.68
C CYS A 257 17.83 -20.37 -3.06
N LEU A 258 17.46 -19.26 -3.70
CA LEU A 258 17.90 -18.92 -5.06
C LEU A 258 18.02 -17.41 -5.23
N VAL A 259 19.09 -16.92 -5.86
CA VAL A 259 19.28 -15.47 -6.14
C VAL A 259 18.10 -14.86 -6.90
N VAL A 260 17.45 -15.65 -7.78
CA VAL A 260 16.28 -15.23 -8.56
C VAL A 260 15.08 -14.87 -7.67
N GLU A 261 14.98 -15.41 -6.46
CA GLU A 261 13.87 -15.14 -5.54
C GLU A 261 13.78 -13.66 -5.15
N ALA A 262 14.92 -12.97 -5.09
CA ALA A 262 15.00 -11.54 -4.78
C ALA A 262 14.26 -10.66 -5.79
N LEU A 263 14.06 -11.16 -7.02
CA LEU A 263 13.24 -10.51 -8.05
C LEU A 263 11.86 -11.15 -8.15
N LEU A 264 11.79 -12.48 -8.06
CA LEU A 264 10.55 -13.21 -8.26
C LEU A 264 9.50 -12.90 -7.18
N VAL A 265 9.89 -12.87 -5.91
CA VAL A 265 8.97 -12.62 -4.79
C VAL A 265 8.32 -11.24 -4.87
N PRO A 266 9.07 -10.11 -4.96
CA PRO A 266 8.44 -8.80 -5.09
C PRO A 266 7.64 -8.64 -6.39
N LEU A 267 8.03 -9.31 -7.48
CA LEU A 267 7.25 -9.31 -8.71
C LEU A 267 5.90 -10.04 -8.54
N MET A 268 5.90 -11.21 -7.91
CA MET A 268 4.66 -11.94 -7.61
C MET A 268 3.75 -11.13 -6.69
N MET A 269 4.33 -10.51 -5.65
CA MET A 269 3.61 -9.58 -4.77
C MET A 269 2.94 -8.47 -5.57
N LEU A 270 3.70 -7.79 -6.43
CA LEU A 270 3.23 -6.68 -7.26
C LEU A 270 2.10 -7.08 -8.20
N LEU A 271 2.20 -8.26 -8.83
CA LEU A 271 1.16 -8.77 -9.73
C LEU A 271 -0.12 -9.12 -8.97
N CYS A 272 -0.02 -9.75 -7.81
CA CYS A 272 -1.16 -10.10 -6.96
C CYS A 272 -1.84 -8.85 -6.40
N ASP A 273 -1.06 -7.92 -5.87
CA ASP A 273 -1.52 -6.61 -5.39
C ASP A 273 -2.21 -5.83 -6.52
N GLY A 274 -1.57 -5.77 -7.69
CA GLY A 274 -2.08 -5.10 -8.88
C GLY A 274 -3.42 -5.65 -9.36
N PHE A 275 -3.60 -6.97 -9.33
CA PHE A 275 -4.88 -7.60 -9.69
C PHE A 275 -6.00 -7.26 -8.69
N LEU A 276 -5.71 -7.32 -7.39
CA LEU A 276 -6.68 -6.97 -6.34
C LEU A 276 -7.04 -5.47 -6.37
N LEU A 277 -6.06 -4.61 -6.65
CA LEU A 277 -6.30 -3.19 -6.88
C LEU A 277 -7.13 -2.96 -8.14
N ALA A 278 -6.86 -3.68 -9.24
CA ALA A 278 -7.65 -3.61 -10.46
C ALA A 278 -9.13 -3.96 -10.22
N TRP A 279 -9.40 -4.97 -9.41
CA TRP A 279 -10.75 -5.30 -8.97
C TRP A 279 -11.41 -4.12 -8.26
N ILE A 280 -10.76 -3.55 -7.24
CA ILE A 280 -11.29 -2.37 -6.51
C ILE A 280 -11.54 -1.19 -7.43
N LEU A 281 -10.60 -0.87 -8.31
CA LEU A 281 -10.72 0.23 -9.27
C LEU A 281 -11.92 0.00 -10.19
N SER A 282 -12.12 -1.22 -10.68
CA SER A 282 -13.25 -1.56 -11.55
C SER A 282 -14.60 -1.43 -10.82
N GLU A 283 -14.71 -1.92 -9.59
CA GLU A 283 -15.92 -1.84 -8.77
C GLU A 283 -16.26 -0.39 -8.40
N LEU A 284 -15.29 0.39 -7.92
CA LEU A 284 -15.48 1.80 -7.60
C LEU A 284 -15.81 2.62 -8.84
N ARG A 285 -15.14 2.37 -9.97
CA ARG A 285 -15.49 3.01 -11.25
C ARG A 285 -16.94 2.72 -11.64
N ASN A 286 -17.35 1.44 -11.59
CA ASN A 286 -18.67 1.01 -12.01
C ASN A 286 -19.78 1.54 -11.08
N ALA A 287 -19.49 1.67 -9.78
CA ALA A 287 -20.40 2.27 -8.79
C ALA A 287 -20.75 3.75 -9.07
N GLY A 288 -20.00 4.43 -9.96
CA GLY A 288 -20.35 5.76 -10.45
C GLY A 288 -21.56 5.79 -11.38
N PHE A 289 -21.89 4.67 -12.04
CA PHE A 289 -22.98 4.60 -13.02
C PHE A 289 -24.29 4.09 -12.38
N ASP A 290 -25.43 4.57 -12.86
CA ASP A 290 -26.77 4.22 -12.34
C ASP A 290 -27.27 2.82 -12.82
N GLN A 291 -26.38 1.89 -13.19
CA GLN A 291 -26.78 0.57 -13.65
C GLN A 291 -26.98 -0.40 -12.48
N ILE A 292 -28.23 -0.81 -12.28
CA ILE A 292 -28.64 -1.99 -11.51
C ILE A 292 -28.49 -3.18 -12.46
N GLY A 293 -27.29 -3.76 -12.57
CA GLY A 293 -26.99 -4.89 -13.45
C GLY A 293 -26.17 -5.95 -12.73
N GLU A 294 -26.39 -7.22 -13.09
CA GLU A 294 -26.02 -8.44 -12.35
C GLU A 294 -24.89 -8.35 -11.33
N ASP A 295 -25.23 -8.81 -10.13
CA ASP A 295 -24.47 -8.81 -8.88
C ASP A 295 -23.21 -9.71 -8.86
N ARG A 296 -22.49 -9.92 -9.97
CA ARG A 296 -21.37 -10.87 -10.01
C ARG A 296 -20.03 -10.19 -10.26
N PHE A 297 -19.02 -10.64 -9.51
CA PHE A 297 -17.63 -10.26 -9.77
C PHE A 297 -17.22 -10.75 -11.16
N HIS A 298 -16.74 -9.81 -12.00
CA HIS A 298 -16.27 -10.10 -13.35
C HIS A 298 -14.74 -9.96 -13.43
N PRO A 299 -13.97 -11.05 -13.29
CA PRO A 299 -12.50 -10.97 -13.30
C PRO A 299 -11.94 -10.39 -14.60
N GLY A 300 -12.67 -10.50 -15.71
CA GLY A 300 -12.27 -9.94 -17.00
C GLY A 300 -12.00 -8.44 -16.95
N GLN A 301 -12.84 -7.65 -16.26
CA GLN A 301 -12.65 -6.21 -16.16
C GLN A 301 -11.41 -5.83 -15.36
N ALA A 302 -11.08 -6.59 -14.32
CA ALA A 302 -9.85 -6.41 -13.56
C ALA A 302 -8.61 -6.81 -14.38
N LEU A 303 -8.70 -7.91 -15.14
CA LEU A 303 -7.62 -8.38 -16.02
C LEU A 303 -7.32 -7.41 -17.17
N GLU A 304 -8.33 -6.69 -17.69
CA GLU A 304 -8.15 -5.65 -18.71
C GLU A 304 -7.34 -4.43 -18.22
N LEU A 305 -7.27 -4.21 -16.90
CA LEU A 305 -6.46 -3.14 -16.31
C LEU A 305 -5.00 -3.54 -16.09
N MET A 306 -4.65 -4.80 -16.35
CA MET A 306 -3.26 -5.27 -16.29
C MET A 306 -2.55 -4.90 -17.60
N PRO A 307 -1.29 -4.41 -17.56
CA PRO A 307 -0.40 -4.24 -16.40
C PRO A 307 -0.52 -2.91 -15.63
N ALA A 308 -1.30 -1.92 -16.08
CA ALA A 308 -1.35 -0.59 -15.46
C ALA A 308 -1.70 -0.61 -13.96
N ALA A 309 -2.55 -1.55 -13.50
CA ALA A 309 -2.86 -1.68 -12.08
C ALA A 309 -1.67 -2.15 -11.22
N ALA A 310 -0.81 -3.02 -11.75
CA ALA A 310 0.45 -3.37 -11.09
C ALA A 310 1.37 -2.15 -10.97
N LEU A 311 1.45 -1.31 -12.01
CA LEU A 311 2.17 -0.04 -11.91
C LEU A 311 1.54 0.90 -10.87
N GLY A 312 0.20 0.96 -10.81
CA GLY A 312 -0.53 1.71 -9.79
C GLY A 312 -0.15 1.28 -8.37
N CYS A 313 -0.04 -0.02 -8.12
CA CYS A 313 0.49 -0.55 -6.85
C CYS A 313 1.94 -0.14 -6.59
N ALA A 314 2.84 -0.26 -7.59
CA ALA A 314 4.23 0.16 -7.46
C ALA A 314 4.36 1.65 -7.12
N VAL A 315 3.46 2.49 -7.65
CA VAL A 315 3.39 3.92 -7.36
C VAL A 315 2.77 4.20 -5.99
N ALA A 316 1.76 3.43 -5.58
CA ALA A 316 1.09 3.62 -4.30
C ALA A 316 1.92 3.14 -3.10
N LEU A 317 2.70 2.07 -3.27
CA LEU A 317 3.53 1.44 -2.23
C LEU A 317 4.92 1.05 -2.73
N PRO A 318 5.74 1.98 -3.27
CA PRO A 318 7.05 1.64 -3.80
C PRO A 318 7.96 1.04 -2.72
N ALA A 319 7.90 1.59 -1.51
CA ALA A 319 8.71 1.16 -0.38
C ALA A 319 8.48 -0.32 -0.03
N ARG A 320 7.28 -0.87 -0.26
CA ARG A 320 6.96 -2.30 0.00
C ARG A 320 7.80 -3.22 -0.90
N TYR A 321 7.74 -2.98 -2.20
CA TYR A 321 8.41 -3.83 -3.20
C TYR A 321 9.92 -3.64 -3.15
N VAL A 322 10.40 -2.40 -2.93
CA VAL A 322 11.82 -2.11 -2.75
C VAL A 322 12.36 -2.75 -1.47
N ALA A 323 11.63 -2.67 -0.36
CA ALA A 323 12.04 -3.32 0.89
C ALA A 323 12.20 -4.83 0.71
N ALA A 324 11.21 -5.50 0.11
CA ALA A 324 11.27 -6.94 -0.14
C ALA A 324 12.45 -7.31 -1.05
N LEU A 325 12.67 -6.56 -2.13
CA LEU A 325 13.79 -6.76 -3.05
C LEU A 325 15.13 -6.57 -2.35
N VAL A 326 15.32 -5.48 -1.61
CA VAL A 326 16.57 -5.18 -0.91
C VAL A 326 16.85 -6.22 0.16
N PHE A 327 15.85 -6.62 0.95
CA PHE A 327 16.01 -7.63 1.99
C PHE A 327 16.45 -8.98 1.43
N LEU A 328 15.82 -9.45 0.36
CA LEU A 328 16.17 -10.72 -0.26
C LEU A 328 17.54 -10.64 -0.95
N ALA A 329 17.81 -9.54 -1.67
CA ALA A 329 19.10 -9.34 -2.33
C ALA A 329 20.27 -9.30 -1.33
N LEU A 330 20.07 -8.69 -0.16
CA LEU A 330 21.08 -8.60 0.91
C LEU A 330 21.64 -9.95 1.36
N GLN A 331 20.87 -11.03 1.21
CA GLN A 331 21.31 -12.37 1.59
C GLN A 331 22.38 -12.93 0.65
N HIS A 332 22.53 -12.34 -0.54
CA HIS A 332 23.47 -12.77 -1.57
C HIS A 332 24.62 -11.78 -1.79
N LEU A 333 24.59 -10.60 -1.15
CA LEU A 333 25.60 -9.58 -1.35
C LEU A 333 26.86 -9.84 -0.50
N PRO A 334 28.08 -9.69 -1.07
CA PRO A 334 29.31 -9.77 -0.29
C PRO A 334 29.45 -8.54 0.63
N THR A 335 30.18 -8.71 1.74
CA THR A 335 30.39 -7.66 2.75
C THR A 335 31.08 -6.41 2.20
N SER A 336 31.88 -6.54 1.13
CA SER A 336 32.52 -5.42 0.44
C SER A 336 31.53 -4.36 -0.06
N VAL A 337 30.29 -4.77 -0.37
CA VAL A 337 29.23 -3.88 -0.84
C VAL A 337 28.92 -2.78 0.18
N GLY A 338 29.08 -3.03 1.48
CA GLY A 338 28.80 -2.05 2.54
C GLY A 338 29.58 -0.73 2.40
N THR A 339 30.77 -0.78 1.76
CA THR A 339 31.65 0.39 1.54
C THR A 339 31.34 1.14 0.25
N THR A 340 30.48 0.60 -0.62
CA THR A 340 30.18 1.17 -1.94
C THR A 340 29.00 2.16 -1.89
N ALA A 341 28.73 2.82 -3.01
CA ALA A 341 27.51 3.62 -3.19
C ALA A 341 26.23 2.78 -3.00
N LEU A 342 26.24 1.52 -3.46
CA LEU A 342 25.14 0.58 -3.23
C LEU A 342 24.94 0.29 -1.74
N GLY A 343 26.03 0.12 -0.98
CA GLY A 343 25.96 -0.05 0.48
C GLY A 343 25.44 1.18 1.22
N ARG A 344 25.71 2.40 0.72
CA ARG A 344 25.09 3.63 1.25
C ARG A 344 23.60 3.68 0.97
N TYR A 345 23.17 3.35 -0.25
CA TYR A 345 21.76 3.30 -0.62
C TYR A 345 20.99 2.28 0.23
N ILE A 346 21.56 1.08 0.42
CA ILE A 346 20.99 0.05 1.29
C ILE A 346 20.85 0.60 2.72
N ARG A 347 21.89 1.21 3.30
CA ARG A 347 21.80 1.77 4.66
C ARG A 347 20.74 2.86 4.79
N TRP A 348 20.60 3.71 3.77
CA TRP A 348 19.52 4.70 3.71
C TRP A 348 18.14 4.02 3.72
N GLN A 349 17.93 2.98 2.89
CA GLN A 349 16.70 2.19 2.87
C GLN A 349 16.38 1.53 4.22
N LEU A 350 17.39 0.99 4.91
CA LEU A 350 17.23 0.40 6.24
C LEU A 350 16.99 1.45 7.35
N GLY A 351 17.22 2.74 7.04
CA GLY A 351 16.86 3.89 7.87
C GLY A 351 15.58 4.57 7.36
N TRP A 352 15.66 5.88 7.09
CA TRP A 352 14.51 6.69 6.66
C TRP A 352 14.10 6.48 5.19
N GLY A 353 14.89 5.76 4.40
CA GLY A 353 14.68 5.68 2.95
C GLY A 353 13.36 5.06 2.53
N LEU A 354 12.77 4.16 3.32
CA LEU A 354 11.42 3.66 3.06
C LEU A 354 10.35 4.74 3.25
N VAL A 355 10.50 5.59 4.26
CA VAL A 355 9.60 6.72 4.51
C VAL A 355 9.75 7.76 3.41
N ASP A 356 10.99 8.08 3.03
CA ASP A 356 11.29 9.03 1.95
C ASP A 356 10.73 8.54 0.59
N LEU A 357 10.91 7.26 0.26
CA LEU A 357 10.34 6.66 -0.95
C LEU A 357 8.82 6.74 -0.96
N GLN A 358 8.19 6.48 0.19
CA GLN A 358 6.74 6.53 0.31
C GLN A 358 6.22 7.98 0.23
N GLY A 359 6.93 8.94 0.83
CA GLY A 359 6.64 10.36 0.68
C GLY A 359 6.75 10.83 -0.77
N ALA A 360 7.81 10.44 -1.48
CA ALA A 360 7.98 10.74 -2.90
C ALA A 360 6.85 10.15 -3.77
N SER A 361 6.28 9.02 -3.35
CA SER A 361 5.18 8.36 -4.05
C SER A 361 3.87 9.16 -4.04
N LEU A 362 3.66 10.04 -3.06
CA LEU A 362 2.48 10.91 -3.00
C LEU A 362 2.39 11.85 -4.21
N VAL A 363 3.52 12.26 -4.80
CA VAL A 363 3.58 13.13 -5.97
C VAL A 363 2.95 12.48 -7.20
N VAL A 364 3.04 11.16 -7.31
CA VAL A 364 2.55 10.39 -8.46
C VAL A 364 1.29 9.58 -8.15
N LEU A 365 0.77 9.65 -6.92
CA LEU A 365 -0.37 8.84 -6.46
C LEU A 365 -1.64 9.07 -7.27
N GLY A 366 -1.81 10.27 -7.84
CA GLY A 366 -2.94 10.58 -8.73
C GLY A 366 -3.05 9.67 -9.95
N SER A 367 -1.94 9.05 -10.39
CA SER A 367 -1.97 8.11 -11.53
C SER A 367 -2.84 6.88 -11.26
N VAL A 368 -3.02 6.49 -9.99
CA VAL A 368 -3.83 5.32 -9.60
C VAL A 368 -5.30 5.50 -9.99
N GLY A 369 -5.86 6.71 -9.88
CA GLY A 369 -7.22 7.00 -10.32
C GLY A 369 -7.38 6.90 -11.85
N VAL A 370 -6.34 7.28 -12.59
CA VAL A 370 -6.31 7.21 -14.06
C VAL A 370 -6.29 5.76 -14.54
N VAL A 371 -5.65 4.85 -13.81
CA VAL A 371 -5.64 3.42 -14.15
C VAL A 371 -7.06 2.88 -14.34
N ALA A 372 -8.02 3.28 -13.49
CA ALA A 372 -9.41 2.83 -13.60
C ALA A 372 -10.05 3.14 -14.97
N TRP A 373 -9.61 4.22 -15.62
CA TRP A 373 -10.10 4.66 -16.92
C TRP A 373 -9.18 4.27 -18.10
N SER A 374 -8.07 3.59 -17.82
CA SER A 374 -7.12 3.11 -18.82
C SER A 374 -7.57 1.78 -19.45
N ARG A 375 -6.97 1.42 -20.60
CA ARG A 375 -7.09 0.07 -21.20
C ARG A 375 -5.99 -0.89 -20.72
N GLY A 376 -5.50 -0.70 -19.50
CA GLY A 376 -4.37 -1.47 -18.96
C GLY A 376 -2.99 -1.06 -19.49
N SER A 377 -2.91 -0.18 -20.48
CA SER A 377 -1.64 0.36 -21.00
C SER A 377 -0.99 1.33 -20.02
N ILE A 378 0.31 1.14 -19.77
CA ILE A 378 1.15 2.07 -18.98
C ILE A 378 1.21 3.46 -19.64
N GLY A 379 1.23 3.50 -20.98
CA GLY A 379 1.23 4.75 -21.73
C GLY A 379 -0.06 5.54 -21.53
N ASP A 380 -1.22 4.85 -21.54
CA ASP A 380 -2.52 5.47 -21.28
C ASP A 380 -2.60 6.04 -19.86
N ALA A 381 -2.10 5.31 -18.86
CA ALA A 381 -2.06 5.76 -17.48
C ALA A 381 -1.15 6.99 -17.30
N SER A 382 0.02 6.99 -17.94
CA SER A 382 0.98 8.11 -17.86
C SER A 382 0.43 9.37 -18.53
N TRP A 383 -0.16 9.22 -19.71
CA TRP A 383 -0.74 10.34 -20.44
C TRP A 383 -2.00 10.88 -19.76
N GLY A 384 -2.84 10.01 -19.21
CA GLY A 384 -3.99 10.44 -18.42
C GLY A 384 -3.58 11.13 -17.11
N PHE A 385 -2.48 10.71 -16.48
CA PHE A 385 -1.94 11.39 -15.30
C PHE A 385 -1.43 12.79 -15.63
N LYS A 386 -0.73 12.95 -16.77
CA LYS A 386 -0.35 14.28 -17.26
C LYS A 386 -1.57 15.20 -17.41
N ARG A 387 -2.66 14.71 -18.01
CA ARG A 387 -3.91 15.49 -18.14
C ARG A 387 -4.56 15.82 -16.81
N LEU A 388 -4.56 14.87 -15.88
CA LEU A 388 -5.03 15.11 -14.52
C LEU A 388 -4.25 16.25 -13.85
N LEU A 389 -2.92 16.31 -14.05
CA LEU A 389 -2.10 17.41 -13.55
C LEU A 389 -2.38 18.74 -14.25
N GLU A 390 -2.64 18.73 -15.55
CA GLU A 390 -2.98 19.94 -16.32
C GLU A 390 -4.34 20.53 -15.88
N ASP A 391 -5.32 19.67 -15.58
CA ASP A 391 -6.71 20.10 -15.37
C ASP A 391 -7.16 20.16 -13.89
N GLN A 392 -6.59 19.34 -13.00
CA GLN A 392 -7.13 19.07 -11.66
C GLN A 392 -6.06 18.97 -10.55
N ALA A 393 -4.83 19.48 -10.77
CA ALA A 393 -3.75 19.30 -9.80
C ALA A 393 -4.03 19.95 -8.44
N GLY A 394 -4.69 21.11 -8.38
CA GLY A 394 -5.07 21.73 -7.11
C GLY A 394 -6.06 20.89 -6.30
N HIS A 395 -7.09 20.33 -6.95
CA HIS A 395 -8.03 19.41 -6.30
C HIS A 395 -7.36 18.09 -5.87
N LEU A 396 -6.38 17.59 -6.63
CA LEU A 396 -5.58 16.43 -6.24
C LEU A 396 -4.81 16.67 -4.93
N ILE A 397 -4.14 17.82 -4.79
CA ILE A 397 -3.37 18.17 -3.59
C ILE A 397 -4.29 18.17 -2.36
N VAL A 398 -5.45 18.81 -2.45
CA VAL A 398 -6.40 18.88 -1.34
C VAL A 398 -6.98 17.50 -1.01
N ALA A 399 -7.32 16.69 -2.02
CA ALA A 399 -7.78 15.31 -1.80
C ALA A 399 -6.75 14.47 -1.05
N LEU A 400 -5.47 14.54 -1.44
CA LEU A 400 -4.39 13.81 -0.78
C LEU A 400 -4.09 14.35 0.62
N ALA A 401 -4.13 15.67 0.82
CA ALA A 401 -3.98 16.27 2.15
C ALA A 401 -5.11 15.85 3.10
N MET A 402 -6.37 15.83 2.62
CA MET A 402 -7.52 15.34 3.40
C MET A 402 -7.38 13.85 3.73
N ALA A 403 -6.98 13.03 2.76
CA ALA A 403 -6.75 11.60 2.97
C ALA A 403 -5.66 11.35 4.02
N ALA A 404 -4.53 12.05 3.91
CA ALA A 404 -3.42 11.94 4.84
C ALA A 404 -3.81 12.41 6.26
N ALA A 405 -4.51 13.54 6.38
CA ALA A 405 -5.01 14.03 7.65
C ALA A 405 -5.99 13.05 8.29
N ALA A 406 -6.93 12.50 7.52
CA ALA A 406 -7.88 11.49 8.01
C ALA A 406 -7.16 10.20 8.46
N ALA A 407 -6.21 9.70 7.67
CA ALA A 407 -5.42 8.53 8.04
C ALA A 407 -4.58 8.78 9.32
N CYS A 408 -3.97 9.97 9.42
CA CYS A 408 -3.21 10.39 10.59
C CYS A 408 -4.07 10.45 11.84
N LEU A 409 -5.25 11.07 11.76
CA LEU A 409 -6.17 11.19 12.89
C LEU A 409 -6.70 9.82 13.31
N LEU A 410 -7.16 8.98 12.37
CA LEU A 410 -7.74 7.68 12.71
C LEU A 410 -6.71 6.71 13.28
N ALA A 411 -5.52 6.62 12.66
CA ALA A 411 -4.43 5.81 13.20
C ALA A 411 -3.94 6.38 14.55
N GLY A 412 -3.77 7.69 14.65
CA GLY A 412 -3.38 8.38 15.89
C GLY A 412 -4.40 8.23 17.03
N LEU A 413 -5.69 8.04 16.74
CA LEU A 413 -6.70 7.81 17.78
C LEU A 413 -6.76 6.36 18.26
N ILE A 414 -6.49 5.38 17.40
CA ILE A 414 -6.65 3.97 17.75
C ILE A 414 -5.43 3.37 18.46
N TYR A 415 -4.22 3.80 18.09
CA TYR A 415 -2.99 3.40 18.77
C TYR A 415 -2.99 3.65 20.28
N PRO A 416 -3.31 4.85 20.81
CA PRO A 416 -3.29 5.09 22.24
C PRO A 416 -4.28 4.19 22.97
N LEU A 417 -5.48 3.98 22.41
CA LEU A 417 -6.51 3.15 23.02
C LEU A 417 -6.04 1.71 23.24
N VAL A 418 -5.38 1.13 22.24
CA VAL A 418 -4.84 -0.24 22.35
C VAL A 418 -3.61 -0.29 23.26
N LEU A 419 -2.77 0.75 23.24
CA LEU A 419 -1.57 0.85 24.08
C LEU A 419 -1.86 1.15 25.56
N LEU A 420 -3.12 1.39 25.95
CA LEU A 420 -3.54 1.41 27.35
C LEU A 420 -3.54 0.00 27.98
N LEU A 421 -3.60 -1.04 27.17
CA LEU A 421 -3.65 -2.42 27.63
C LEU A 421 -2.30 -2.87 28.23
N PRO A 422 -2.30 -3.83 29.19
CA PRO A 422 -1.07 -4.38 29.74
C PRO A 422 -0.15 -4.94 28.65
N PRO A 423 1.17 -4.71 28.71
CA PRO A 423 2.09 -5.11 27.66
C PRO A 423 2.13 -6.63 27.49
N ALA A 424 1.64 -7.09 26.33
CA ALA A 424 1.60 -8.50 25.93
C ALA A 424 1.95 -8.65 24.44
N GLY A 425 2.28 -9.88 24.03
CA GLY A 425 2.70 -10.21 22.66
C GLY A 425 1.74 -9.80 21.55
N TRP A 426 0.46 -9.75 21.85
CA TRP A 426 -0.60 -9.45 20.89
C TRP A 426 -0.96 -7.96 20.81
N VAL A 427 -0.52 -7.14 21.78
CA VAL A 427 -0.98 -5.73 21.89
C VAL A 427 -0.51 -4.88 20.71
N LEU A 428 0.79 -4.93 20.39
CA LEU A 428 1.33 -4.17 19.26
C LEU A 428 0.75 -4.65 17.91
N PRO A 429 0.74 -5.97 17.60
CA PRO A 429 0.05 -6.48 16.41
C PRO A 429 -1.44 -6.11 16.33
N ALA A 430 -2.15 -6.06 17.46
CA ALA A 430 -3.52 -5.61 17.51
C ALA A 430 -3.64 -4.12 17.18
N ALA A 431 -2.77 -3.26 17.74
CA ALA A 431 -2.75 -1.83 17.46
C ALA A 431 -2.55 -1.55 15.96
N ASP A 432 -1.57 -2.23 15.35
CA ASP A 432 -1.31 -2.16 13.90
C ASP A 432 -2.58 -2.56 13.12
N SER A 433 -3.17 -3.70 13.46
CA SER A 433 -4.36 -4.23 12.76
C SER A 433 -5.59 -3.35 12.88
N TYR A 434 -5.84 -2.79 14.07
CA TYR A 434 -6.94 -1.84 14.26
C TYR A 434 -6.68 -0.53 13.50
N ALA A 435 -5.43 -0.08 13.39
CA ALA A 435 -5.06 1.05 12.53
C ALA A 435 -5.41 0.78 11.07
N HIS A 436 -5.03 -0.37 10.52
CA HIS A 436 -5.43 -0.77 9.15
C HIS A 436 -6.95 -0.83 8.97
N TYR A 437 -7.67 -1.34 9.97
CA TYR A 437 -9.13 -1.42 9.92
C TYR A 437 -9.78 -0.02 9.84
N VAL A 438 -9.33 0.93 10.66
CA VAL A 438 -9.90 2.29 10.67
C VAL A 438 -9.43 3.13 9.49
N THR A 439 -8.27 2.85 8.89
CA THR A 439 -7.77 3.56 7.69
C THR A 439 -8.30 3.00 6.38
N LEU A 440 -8.84 1.77 6.35
CA LEU A 440 -9.43 1.17 5.15
C LEU A 440 -10.51 2.03 4.48
N PRO A 441 -11.49 2.63 5.21
CA PRO A 441 -12.46 3.55 4.62
C PRO A 441 -11.82 4.80 4.01
N VAL A 442 -10.74 5.31 4.62
CA VAL A 442 -9.98 6.45 4.08
C VAL A 442 -9.32 6.06 2.76
N GLY A 443 -8.72 4.87 2.67
CA GLY A 443 -8.15 4.36 1.43
C GLY A 443 -9.21 4.24 0.33
N LEU A 444 -10.40 3.72 0.65
CA LEU A 444 -11.49 3.57 -0.32
C LEU A 444 -12.01 4.93 -0.81
N TRP A 445 -12.17 5.87 0.11
CA TRP A 445 -12.52 7.24 -0.23
C TRP A 445 -11.44 7.90 -1.10
N THR A 446 -10.16 7.69 -0.77
CA THR A 446 -9.02 8.23 -1.53
C THR A 446 -9.04 7.70 -2.96
N LEU A 447 -9.16 6.39 -3.18
CA LEU A 447 -9.29 5.83 -4.53
C LEU A 447 -10.51 6.38 -5.28
N ALA A 448 -11.66 6.48 -4.60
CA ALA A 448 -12.87 7.02 -5.21
C ALA A 448 -12.69 8.49 -5.63
N ALA A 449 -12.02 9.30 -4.82
CA ALA A 449 -11.68 10.69 -5.16
C ALA A 449 -10.70 10.76 -6.34
N LEU A 450 -9.68 9.91 -6.38
CA LEU A 450 -8.75 9.85 -7.51
C LEU A 450 -9.44 9.43 -8.82
N ILE A 451 -10.35 8.45 -8.76
CA ILE A 451 -11.16 8.02 -9.91
C ILE A 451 -12.04 9.18 -10.42
N GLU A 452 -12.64 9.96 -9.51
CA GLU A 452 -13.48 11.10 -9.85
C GLU A 452 -12.66 12.25 -10.49
N LEU A 453 -11.48 12.57 -9.95
CA LEU A 453 -10.57 13.55 -10.55
C LEU A 453 -10.07 13.11 -11.93
N ALA A 454 -9.80 11.82 -12.10
CA ALA A 454 -9.47 11.25 -13.40
C ALA A 454 -10.67 11.33 -14.37
N GLU A 455 -11.89 11.06 -13.91
CA GLU A 455 -13.09 11.18 -14.75
C GLU A 455 -13.33 12.62 -15.26
N ARG A 456 -13.03 13.63 -14.42
CA ARG A 456 -13.17 15.04 -14.79
C ARG A 456 -12.13 15.54 -15.78
N SER A 457 -10.92 14.99 -15.74
CA SER A 457 -9.78 15.40 -16.60
C SER A 457 -9.68 14.59 -17.90
N LEU A 458 -10.27 13.39 -17.94
CA LEU A 458 -10.26 12.57 -19.13
C LEU A 458 -11.45 12.92 -20.04
N PRO A 459 -11.24 12.97 -21.37
CA PRO A 459 -12.31 13.32 -22.30
C PRO A 459 -13.41 12.26 -22.20
N ARG A 460 -14.65 12.70 -21.95
CA ARG A 460 -15.86 11.89 -22.13
C ARG A 460 -15.95 11.53 -23.62
N ARG A 461 -15.41 10.38 -23.99
CA ARG A 461 -15.46 9.85 -25.35
C ARG A 461 -16.60 8.85 -25.49
#